data_AF-A0A419H9Y5-F1
#
_entry.id   AF-A0A419H9Y5-F1
#
_cell.length_a   1.000
_cell.length_b   1.000
_cell.length_c   1.000
_cell.angle_alpha   90.00
_cell.angle_beta   90.00
_cell.angle_gamma   90.00
#
_symmetry.space_group_name_H-M   'P 1'
#
loop_
_entity.id
_entity.type
_entity.pdbx_description
1 polymer ?
#
loop_
_entity_poly.entity_id
_entity_poly.type
_entity_poly.pdbx_seq_one_letter_code
_entity_poly.pdbx_strand_id
1 'polypeptide(L)'
;MVSFVWWLAAHSLDPDTIANHVSGAVHHLQAEKVIVDPEHRKLAAAALRKYRNSFGKDPLAGRAHPAMPDDIAAVVEACPETLEGLRDRTMATLGFAIASRASDLANLDVRNVQRVGQGLIVTVTTGKTVGVVDVPYGDHAATCPVRNWDAWIAESGITSGRAFRKIDRNDLIVGKGIGAQAVCEILKRAGVRAGLDFTLTGHSLRSGFATAAFLAGKPRHEIEQQGRWAPGSKALDRYFRRAERWKSNPLLGLGL
;
A
#
# COMPACT_ATOMS: atom_id res chain seq x y z
N MET A 1 8.70 -23.10 -22.35
CA MET A 1 8.19 -21.76 -21.94
C MET A 1 6.83 -21.42 -22.58
N VAL A 2 6.64 -21.55 -23.90
CA VAL A 2 5.35 -21.27 -24.56
C VAL A 2 4.21 -22.12 -23.98
N SER A 3 4.42 -23.43 -23.84
CA SER A 3 3.41 -24.33 -23.26
C SER A 3 3.07 -23.98 -21.81
N PHE A 4 4.02 -23.43 -21.05
CA PHE A 4 3.80 -22.97 -19.68
C PHE A 4 2.88 -21.73 -19.64
N VAL A 5 3.05 -20.79 -20.59
CA VAL A 5 2.13 -19.64 -20.75
C VAL A 5 0.72 -20.12 -21.06
N TRP A 6 0.56 -21.03 -22.03
CA TRP A 6 -0.76 -21.55 -22.38
C TRP A 6 -1.39 -22.40 -21.28
N TRP A 7 -0.58 -23.15 -20.53
CA TRP A 7 -1.05 -23.88 -19.35
C TRP A 7 -1.59 -22.93 -18.28
N LEU A 8 -0.88 -21.85 -17.94
CA LEU A 8 -1.38 -20.85 -16.98
C LEU A 8 -2.62 -20.11 -17.53
N ALA A 9 -2.66 -19.84 -18.83
CA ALA A 9 -3.79 -19.20 -19.50
C ALA A 9 -5.05 -20.08 -19.48
N ALA A 10 -4.90 -21.39 -19.64
CA ALA A 10 -5.99 -22.36 -19.52
C ALA A 10 -6.60 -22.41 -18.11
N HIS A 11 -5.83 -22.01 -17.09
CA HIS A 11 -6.31 -21.82 -15.71
C HIS A 11 -6.85 -20.41 -15.44
N SER A 12 -7.05 -19.60 -16.49
CA SER A 12 -7.61 -18.24 -16.43
C SER A 12 -6.85 -17.26 -15.53
N LEU A 13 -5.53 -17.44 -15.37
CA LEU A 13 -4.71 -16.48 -14.62
C LEU A 13 -4.63 -15.14 -15.37
N ASP A 14 -4.64 -14.02 -14.62
CA ASP A 14 -4.42 -12.69 -15.21
C ASP A 14 -3.08 -12.65 -15.98
N PRO A 15 -3.04 -12.04 -17.18
CA PRO A 15 -1.83 -11.97 -18.00
C PRO A 15 -0.61 -11.40 -17.29
N ASP A 16 -0.77 -10.45 -16.36
CA ASP A 16 0.35 -9.90 -15.60
C ASP A 16 0.87 -10.88 -14.56
N THR A 17 -0.01 -11.70 -13.97
CA THR A 17 0.38 -12.84 -13.12
C THR A 17 1.16 -13.87 -13.91
N ILE A 18 0.71 -14.22 -15.12
CA ILE A 18 1.46 -15.11 -16.03
C ILE A 18 2.84 -14.53 -16.36
N ALA A 19 2.91 -13.23 -16.68
CA ALA A 19 4.17 -12.55 -16.94
C ALA A 19 5.16 -12.66 -15.76
N ASN A 20 4.66 -12.52 -14.53
CA ASN A 20 5.45 -12.67 -13.31
C ASN A 20 5.94 -14.10 -13.12
N HIS A 21 5.09 -15.12 -13.33
CA HIS A 21 5.51 -16.52 -13.26
C HIS A 21 6.59 -16.86 -14.29
N VAL A 22 6.43 -16.39 -15.53
CA VAL A 22 7.42 -16.60 -16.59
C VAL A 22 8.75 -15.92 -16.23
N SER A 23 8.70 -14.67 -15.76
CA SER A 23 9.89 -13.92 -15.37
C SER A 23 10.61 -14.57 -14.19
N GLY A 24 9.85 -15.01 -13.17
CA GLY A 24 10.38 -15.73 -12.02
C GLY A 24 11.04 -17.06 -12.41
N ALA A 25 10.40 -17.83 -13.29
CA ALA A 25 10.97 -19.08 -13.79
C ALA A 25 12.30 -18.85 -14.53
N VAL A 26 12.37 -17.84 -15.40
CA VAL A 26 13.62 -17.46 -16.10
C VAL A 26 14.69 -17.05 -15.10
N HIS A 27 14.35 -16.21 -14.12
CA HIS A 27 15.29 -15.76 -13.10
C HIS A 27 15.86 -16.94 -12.29
N HIS A 28 15.02 -17.88 -11.86
CA HIS A 28 15.47 -19.07 -11.14
C HIS A 28 16.40 -19.95 -11.99
N LEU A 29 16.07 -20.19 -13.26
CA LEU A 29 16.93 -20.96 -14.16
C LEU A 29 18.30 -20.29 -14.37
N GLN A 30 18.32 -18.97 -14.51
CA GLN A 30 19.56 -18.22 -14.65
C GLN A 30 20.42 -18.26 -13.38
N ALA A 31 19.80 -18.22 -12.20
CA ALA A 31 20.52 -18.36 -10.92
C ALA A 31 21.22 -19.73 -10.80
N GLU A 32 20.59 -20.78 -11.34
CA GLU A 32 21.16 -22.13 -11.47
C GLU A 32 22.12 -22.30 -12.67
N LYS A 33 22.53 -21.18 -13.29
CA LYS A 33 23.44 -21.13 -14.46
C LYS A 33 22.90 -21.88 -15.69
N VAL A 34 21.59 -22.11 -15.77
CA VAL A 34 20.94 -22.69 -16.95
C VAL A 34 20.80 -21.60 -18.02
N ILE A 35 21.31 -21.87 -19.22
CA ILE A 35 21.16 -20.97 -20.36
C ILE A 35 19.74 -21.07 -20.90
N VAL A 36 18.98 -19.98 -20.79
CA VAL A 36 17.64 -19.86 -21.38
C VAL A 36 17.76 -19.21 -22.76
N ASP A 37 17.46 -19.98 -23.80
CA ASP A 37 17.47 -19.52 -25.20
C ASP A 37 16.63 -18.22 -25.37
N PRO A 38 17.21 -17.14 -25.91
CA PRO A 38 16.49 -15.91 -26.24
C PRO A 38 15.25 -16.11 -27.12
N GLU A 39 15.26 -17.05 -28.06
CA GLU A 39 14.12 -17.31 -28.94
C GLU A 39 12.92 -17.89 -28.18
N HIS A 40 13.16 -18.78 -27.21
CA HIS A 40 12.10 -19.29 -26.34
C HIS A 40 11.45 -18.19 -25.50
N ARG A 41 12.21 -17.17 -25.09
CA ARG A 41 11.67 -16.00 -24.37
C ARG A 41 10.81 -15.14 -25.29
N LYS A 42 11.24 -14.90 -26.55
CA LYS A 42 10.46 -14.16 -27.55
C LYS A 42 9.14 -14.86 -27.85
N LEU A 43 9.16 -16.17 -28.06
CA LEU A 43 7.94 -16.95 -28.33
C LEU A 43 6.98 -16.95 -27.14
N ALA A 44 7.48 -17.06 -25.90
CA ALA A 44 6.65 -16.95 -24.71
C ALA A 44 6.02 -15.56 -24.56
N ALA A 45 6.77 -14.48 -24.83
CA ALA A 45 6.25 -13.13 -24.84
C ALA A 45 5.17 -12.92 -25.93
N ALA A 46 5.34 -13.52 -27.10
CA ALA A 46 4.33 -13.48 -28.17
C ALA A 46 3.05 -14.23 -27.79
N ALA A 47 3.16 -15.42 -27.18
CA ALA A 47 2.02 -16.18 -26.67
C ALA A 47 1.27 -15.39 -25.59
N LEU A 48 1.99 -14.78 -24.64
CA LEU A 48 1.41 -13.94 -23.60
C LEU A 48 0.69 -12.72 -24.18
N ARG A 49 1.27 -12.06 -25.19
CA ARG A 49 0.62 -10.94 -25.89
C ARG A 49 -0.69 -11.37 -26.54
N LYS A 50 -0.70 -12.54 -27.21
CA LYS A 50 -1.92 -13.08 -27.82
C LYS A 50 -3.01 -13.32 -26.78
N TYR A 51 -2.66 -13.96 -25.67
CA TYR A 51 -3.60 -14.21 -24.58
C TYR A 51 -4.11 -12.91 -23.96
N ARG A 52 -3.22 -11.93 -23.71
CA ARG A 52 -3.59 -10.62 -23.17
C ARG A 52 -4.63 -9.89 -24.02
N ASN A 53 -4.56 -10.01 -25.35
CA ASN A 53 -5.53 -9.39 -26.25
C ASN A 53 -6.91 -10.05 -26.19
N SER A 54 -6.99 -11.35 -25.91
CA SER A 54 -8.26 -12.08 -25.74
C SER A 54 -8.76 -12.09 -24.30
N PHE A 55 -7.94 -11.69 -23.33
CA PHE A 55 -8.30 -11.68 -21.92
C PHE A 55 -9.17 -10.46 -21.63
N GLY A 56 -10.43 -10.71 -21.24
CA GLY A 56 -11.36 -9.68 -20.79
C GLY A 56 -10.92 -9.08 -19.46
N LYS A 57 -9.90 -8.21 -19.49
CA LYS A 57 -9.41 -7.53 -18.30
C LYS A 57 -10.41 -6.46 -17.90
N ASP A 58 -10.99 -6.59 -16.71
CA ASP A 58 -11.62 -5.44 -16.07
C ASP A 58 -10.52 -4.40 -15.79
N PRO A 59 -10.57 -3.21 -16.43
CA PRO A 59 -9.56 -2.17 -16.24
C PRO A 59 -9.49 -1.64 -14.80
N LEU A 60 -10.53 -1.90 -13.99
CA LEU A 60 -10.64 -1.52 -12.59
C LEU A 60 -10.19 -2.63 -11.63
N ALA A 61 -10.22 -3.90 -12.05
CA ALA A 61 -9.82 -5.04 -11.23
C ALA A 61 -8.37 -4.93 -10.74
N GLY A 62 -8.16 -5.37 -9.49
CA GLY A 62 -6.84 -5.41 -8.85
C GLY A 62 -6.25 -4.05 -8.43
N ARG A 63 -6.98 -2.95 -8.63
CA ARG A 63 -6.55 -1.62 -8.14
C ARG A 63 -7.16 -1.36 -6.77
N ALA A 64 -6.32 -1.25 -5.75
CA ALA A 64 -6.81 -0.86 -4.43
C ALA A 64 -7.49 0.53 -4.51
N HIS A 65 -8.67 0.63 -3.88
CA HIS A 65 -9.37 1.90 -3.76
C HIS A 65 -8.53 2.86 -2.90
N PRO A 66 -8.35 4.14 -3.29
CA PRO A 66 -7.72 5.12 -2.41
C PRO A 66 -8.57 5.31 -1.16
N ALA A 67 -7.98 5.15 0.02
CA ALA A 67 -8.64 5.49 1.27
C ALA A 67 -8.48 6.99 1.52
N MET A 68 -9.57 7.74 1.51
CA MET A 68 -9.61 9.17 1.75
C MET A 68 -9.55 9.47 3.26
N PRO A 69 -9.25 10.71 3.68
CA PRO A 69 -9.20 11.07 5.10
C PRO A 69 -10.45 10.69 5.89
N ASP A 70 -11.63 10.80 5.28
CA ASP A 70 -12.91 10.41 5.91
C ASP A 70 -13.01 8.89 6.12
N ASP A 71 -12.48 8.08 5.19
CA ASP A 71 -12.38 6.62 5.36
C ASP A 71 -11.44 6.28 6.53
N ILE A 72 -10.34 7.02 6.69
CA ILE A 72 -9.42 6.85 7.83
C ILE A 72 -10.11 7.24 9.14
N ALA A 73 -10.90 8.32 9.15
CA ALA A 73 -11.68 8.73 10.30
C ALA A 73 -12.70 7.66 10.71
N ALA A 74 -13.45 7.11 9.75
CA ALA A 74 -14.39 6.01 9.98
C ALA A 74 -13.69 4.75 10.53
N VAL A 75 -12.49 4.43 10.02
CA VAL A 75 -11.67 3.32 10.54
C VAL A 75 -11.25 3.56 11.99
N VAL A 76 -10.80 4.78 12.32
CA VAL A 76 -10.41 5.14 13.68
C VAL A 76 -11.61 5.05 14.63
N GLU A 77 -12.76 5.60 14.24
CA GLU A 77 -13.99 5.58 15.03
C GLU A 77 -14.48 4.16 15.30
N ALA A 78 -14.40 3.28 14.30
CA ALA A 78 -14.83 1.90 14.43
C ALA A 78 -13.82 0.99 15.16
N CYS A 79 -12.63 1.47 15.51
CA CYS A 79 -11.66 0.67 16.27
C CYS A 79 -12.08 0.52 17.74
N PRO A 80 -12.07 -0.70 18.30
CA PRO A 80 -12.41 -0.90 19.70
C PRO A 80 -11.42 -0.19 20.64
N GLU A 81 -11.84 0.08 21.87
CA GLU A 81 -11.00 0.59 22.95
C GLU A 81 -10.18 -0.54 23.59
N THR A 82 -9.38 -1.22 22.77
CA THR A 82 -8.47 -2.29 23.17
C THR A 82 -7.08 -2.02 22.60
N LEU A 83 -6.06 -2.76 23.05
CA LEU A 83 -4.71 -2.68 22.50
C LEU A 83 -4.68 -3.08 21.02
N GLU A 84 -5.46 -4.09 20.60
CA GLU A 84 -5.68 -4.40 19.19
C GLU A 84 -6.28 -3.21 18.42
N GLY A 85 -7.32 -2.56 18.96
CA GLY A 85 -7.92 -1.40 18.32
C GLY A 85 -6.95 -0.20 18.25
N LEU A 86 -6.10 -0.01 19.26
CA LEU A 86 -5.04 1.00 19.27
C LEU A 86 -3.94 0.72 18.23
N ARG A 87 -3.55 -0.54 18.07
CA ARG A 87 -2.63 -0.96 17.00
C ARG A 87 -3.23 -0.64 15.64
N ASP A 88 -4.47 -1.04 15.40
CA ASP A 88 -5.14 -0.91 14.11
C ASP A 88 -5.32 0.57 13.71
N ARG A 89 -5.79 1.43 14.63
CA ARG A 89 -5.91 2.88 14.38
C ARG A 89 -4.55 3.54 14.12
N THR A 90 -3.51 3.11 14.83
CA THR A 90 -2.15 3.63 14.63
C THR A 90 -1.61 3.21 13.27
N MET A 91 -1.85 1.97 12.83
CA MET A 91 -1.49 1.52 11.49
C MET A 91 -2.21 2.31 10.40
N ALA A 92 -3.51 2.61 10.57
CA ALA A 92 -4.28 3.37 9.60
C ALA A 92 -3.79 4.82 9.50
N THR A 93 -3.70 5.53 10.64
CA THR A 93 -3.31 6.95 10.68
C THR A 93 -1.85 7.17 10.29
N LEU A 94 -0.91 6.45 10.92
CA LEU A 94 0.51 6.58 10.59
C LEU A 94 0.80 6.05 9.18
N GLY A 95 0.17 4.94 8.80
CA GLY A 95 0.33 4.34 7.48
C GLY A 95 -0.17 5.24 6.35
N PHE A 96 -1.25 6.02 6.58
CA PHE A 96 -1.68 7.07 5.67
C PHE A 96 -0.67 8.23 5.64
N ALA A 97 -0.27 8.74 6.80
CA ALA A 97 0.64 9.89 6.92
C ALA A 97 1.99 9.68 6.24
N ILE A 98 2.53 8.45 6.27
CA ILE A 98 3.80 8.11 5.60
C ILE A 98 3.61 7.50 4.20
N ALA A 99 2.38 7.51 3.66
CA ALA A 99 2.00 6.87 2.40
C ALA A 99 2.54 5.43 2.27
N SER A 100 2.38 4.66 3.35
CA SER A 100 3.00 3.35 3.55
C SER A 100 2.49 2.29 2.57
N ARG A 101 3.35 1.32 2.25
CA ARG A 101 2.88 -0.03 1.87
C ARG A 101 2.75 -0.89 3.12
N ALA A 102 2.06 -2.04 3.00
CA ALA A 102 1.95 -3.01 4.09
C ALA A 102 3.33 -3.48 4.59
N SER A 103 4.31 -3.62 3.68
CA SER A 103 5.70 -3.93 4.02
C SER A 103 6.38 -2.84 4.85
N ASP A 104 6.00 -1.57 4.67
CA ASP A 104 6.62 -0.45 5.36
C ASP A 104 6.18 -0.47 6.83
N LEU A 105 4.89 -0.71 7.09
CA LEU A 105 4.36 -0.91 8.45
C LEU A 105 4.92 -2.18 9.10
N ALA A 106 4.95 -3.31 8.38
CA ALA A 106 5.48 -4.57 8.90
C ALA A 106 6.96 -4.46 9.31
N ASN A 107 7.73 -3.64 8.61
CA ASN A 107 9.14 -3.42 8.88
C ASN A 107 9.41 -2.13 9.69
N LEU A 108 8.40 -1.42 10.16
CA LEU A 108 8.63 -0.24 10.97
C LEU A 108 9.24 -0.66 12.31
N ASP A 109 10.42 -0.13 12.60
CA ASP A 109 11.11 -0.31 13.87
C ASP A 109 10.89 0.92 14.74
N VAL A 110 10.75 0.75 16.05
CA VAL A 110 10.58 1.87 16.99
C VAL A 110 11.72 2.88 16.85
N ARG A 111 12.95 2.41 16.64
CA ARG A 111 14.13 3.28 16.49
C ARG A 111 14.06 4.19 15.26
N ASN A 112 13.20 3.85 14.28
CA ASN A 112 13.05 4.60 13.06
C ASN A 112 12.00 5.72 13.18
N VAL A 113 11.38 5.88 14.35
CA VAL A 113 10.40 6.93 14.60
C VAL A 113 10.93 7.85 15.70
N GLN A 114 11.40 9.03 15.29
CA GLN A 114 11.93 10.03 16.19
C GLN A 114 10.86 11.08 16.50
N ARG A 115 10.71 11.42 17.78
CA ARG A 115 9.87 12.54 18.23
C ARG A 115 10.62 13.85 18.11
N VAL A 116 9.97 14.86 17.56
CA VAL A 116 10.45 16.24 17.47
C VAL A 116 9.34 17.20 17.85
N GLY A 117 9.66 18.47 18.14
CA GLY A 117 8.65 19.44 18.60
C GLY A 117 7.46 19.62 17.64
N GLN A 118 7.66 19.41 16.34
CA GLN A 118 6.62 19.56 15.31
C GLN A 118 5.83 18.27 15.05
N GLY A 119 6.24 17.12 15.58
CA GLY A 119 5.60 15.82 15.32
C GLY A 119 6.61 14.66 15.33
N LEU A 120 6.58 13.84 14.27
CA LEU A 120 7.48 12.69 14.11
C LEU A 120 8.35 12.85 12.86
N ILE A 121 9.58 12.34 12.95
CA ILE A 121 10.42 12.03 11.80
C ILE A 121 10.44 10.50 11.66
N VAL A 122 9.90 9.98 10.57
CA VAL A 122 9.77 8.54 10.31
C VAL A 122 10.71 8.11 9.20
N THR A 123 11.61 7.17 9.49
CA THR A 123 12.55 6.61 8.52
C THR A 123 12.06 5.25 8.01
N VAL A 124 11.72 5.18 6.72
CA VAL A 124 11.41 3.92 6.04
C VAL A 124 12.70 3.34 5.48
N THR A 125 13.21 2.27 6.10
CA THR A 125 14.56 1.72 5.82
C THR A 125 14.57 0.53 4.88
N THR A 126 13.43 -0.07 4.56
CA THR A 126 13.35 -1.27 3.72
C THR A 126 12.18 -1.20 2.73
N GLY A 127 12.20 -2.12 1.75
CA GLY A 127 11.15 -2.23 0.74
C GLY A 127 11.49 -1.51 -0.56
N LYS A 128 10.45 -1.27 -1.38
CA LYS A 128 10.62 -0.75 -2.75
C LYS A 128 11.11 0.70 -2.79
N THR A 129 10.78 1.50 -1.77
CA THR A 129 11.13 2.92 -1.69
C THR A 129 11.47 3.26 -0.24
N VAL A 130 12.69 3.74 -0.02
CA VAL A 130 13.21 4.12 1.31
C VAL A 130 13.34 5.64 1.41
N GLY A 131 13.40 6.17 2.63
CA GLY A 131 13.55 7.61 2.85
C GLY A 131 13.03 8.07 4.21
N VAL A 132 13.20 9.36 4.48
CA VAL A 132 12.75 10.05 5.69
C VAL A 132 11.46 10.81 5.37
N VAL A 133 10.54 10.82 6.32
CA VAL A 133 9.21 11.40 6.18
C VAL A 133 8.88 12.21 7.43
N ASP A 134 8.52 13.47 7.23
CA ASP A 134 8.05 14.33 8.32
C ASP A 134 6.54 14.15 8.49
N VAL A 135 6.11 13.93 9.73
CA VAL A 135 4.72 13.67 10.10
C VAL A 135 4.32 14.70 11.16
N PRO A 136 3.66 15.80 10.77
CA PRO A 136 3.21 16.81 11.71
C PRO A 136 2.05 16.30 12.57
N TYR A 137 1.77 17.00 13.68
CA TYR A 137 0.52 16.82 14.40
C TYR A 137 -0.67 17.10 13.48
N GLY A 138 -1.66 16.21 13.50
CA GLY A 138 -2.95 16.42 12.85
C GLY A 138 -3.86 17.32 13.70
N ASP A 139 -4.71 18.08 13.01
CA ASP A 139 -5.66 19.02 13.63
C ASP A 139 -6.70 18.32 14.51
N HIS A 140 -7.14 17.12 14.09
CA HIS A 140 -8.11 16.32 14.84
C HIS A 140 -7.41 15.32 15.75
N ALA A 141 -7.74 15.34 17.05
CA ALA A 141 -7.07 14.50 18.04
C ALA A 141 -7.19 13.00 17.75
N ALA A 142 -8.38 12.52 17.39
CA ALA A 142 -8.65 11.11 17.13
C ALA A 142 -7.84 10.55 15.95
N THR A 143 -7.71 11.32 14.86
CA THR A 143 -7.02 10.88 13.63
C THR A 143 -5.57 11.35 13.54
N CYS A 144 -5.06 12.04 14.57
CA CYS A 144 -3.69 12.54 14.58
C CYS A 144 -2.68 11.37 14.65
N PRO A 145 -1.82 11.20 13.62
CA PRO A 145 -0.88 10.07 13.57
C PRO A 145 0.15 10.12 14.69
N VAL A 146 0.56 11.33 15.11
CA VAL A 146 1.52 11.52 16.21
C VAL A 146 0.93 11.06 17.53
N ARG A 147 -0.30 11.49 17.86
CA ARG A 147 -0.98 11.11 19.11
C ARG A 147 -1.29 9.62 19.16
N ASN A 148 -1.72 9.03 18.05
CA ASN A 148 -1.96 7.58 17.97
C ASN A 148 -0.66 6.79 18.15
N TRP A 149 0.44 7.24 17.54
CA TRP A 149 1.76 6.65 17.76
C TRP A 149 2.20 6.74 19.22
N ASP A 150 2.03 7.90 19.85
CA ASP A 150 2.40 8.11 21.25
C ASP A 150 1.61 7.21 22.19
N ALA A 151 0.29 7.15 22.00
CA ALA A 151 -0.58 6.24 22.73
C ALA A 151 -0.17 4.78 22.51
N TRP A 152 0.09 4.38 21.26
CA TRP A 152 0.53 3.01 20.96
C TRP A 152 1.82 2.64 21.69
N ILE A 153 2.85 3.49 21.65
CA ILE A 153 4.12 3.19 22.32
C ILE A 153 3.96 3.16 23.85
N ALA A 154 3.14 4.04 24.41
CA ALA A 154 2.87 4.08 25.84
C ALA A 154 2.14 2.80 26.32
N GLU A 155 1.01 2.45 25.68
CA GLU A 155 0.17 1.32 26.09
C GLU A 155 0.78 -0.04 25.73
N SER A 156 1.49 -0.13 24.61
CA SER A 156 2.13 -1.40 24.20
C SER A 156 3.40 -1.73 24.99
N GLY A 157 4.02 -0.74 25.63
CA GLY A 157 5.31 -0.89 26.30
C GLY A 157 6.46 -1.28 25.36
N ILE A 158 6.30 -1.15 24.04
CA ILE A 158 7.33 -1.53 23.07
C ILE A 158 8.41 -0.45 23.01
N THR A 159 9.59 -0.76 23.52
CA THR A 159 10.74 0.15 23.54
C THR A 159 11.76 -0.10 22.42
N SER A 160 11.73 -1.27 21.78
CA SER A 160 12.69 -1.64 20.74
C SER A 160 12.15 -2.70 19.76
N GLY A 161 12.77 -2.78 18.58
CA GLY A 161 12.42 -3.73 17.52
C GLY A 161 11.18 -3.29 16.73
N ARG A 162 10.48 -4.26 16.13
CA ARG A 162 9.29 -3.97 15.32
C ARG A 162 8.22 -3.29 16.16
N ALA A 163 7.76 -2.15 15.67
CA ALA A 163 6.76 -1.31 16.32
C ALA A 163 5.41 -2.01 16.39
N PHE A 164 5.07 -2.82 15.39
CA PHE A 164 3.81 -3.55 15.35
C PHE A 164 4.02 -5.05 15.51
N ARG A 165 3.25 -5.63 16.41
CA ARG A 165 3.35 -7.04 16.83
C ARG A 165 1.97 -7.69 16.81
N LYS A 166 1.96 -9.02 16.85
CA LYS A 166 0.71 -9.78 16.92
C LYS A 166 0.09 -9.54 18.30
N ILE A 167 -1.23 -9.44 18.34
CA ILE A 167 -2.00 -9.38 19.57
C ILE A 167 -2.89 -10.62 19.57
N ASP A 168 -2.95 -11.32 20.70
CA ASP A 168 -3.78 -12.52 20.84
C ASP A 168 -5.22 -12.18 21.25
N ARG A 169 -6.06 -13.20 21.44
CA ARG A 169 -7.47 -13.02 21.80
C ARG A 169 -7.69 -12.42 23.19
N ASN A 170 -6.67 -12.41 24.04
CA ASN A 170 -6.71 -11.84 25.39
C ASN A 170 -6.13 -10.42 25.40
N ASP A 171 -5.95 -9.81 24.22
CA ASP A 171 -5.40 -8.46 24.03
C ASP A 171 -3.94 -8.31 24.48
N LEU A 172 -3.17 -9.42 24.48
CA LEU A 172 -1.77 -9.44 24.86
C LEU A 172 -0.85 -9.47 23.63
N ILE A 173 0.27 -8.74 23.72
CA ILE A 173 1.29 -8.73 22.67
C ILE A 173 2.04 -10.06 22.65
N VAL A 174 2.11 -10.67 21.47
CA VAL A 174 2.83 -11.92 21.23
C VAL A 174 3.79 -11.79 20.04
N GLY A 175 4.97 -12.39 20.17
CA GLY A 175 5.99 -12.42 19.11
C GLY A 175 6.80 -11.11 18.96
N LYS A 176 7.67 -11.07 17.95
CA LYS A 176 8.66 -9.99 17.74
C LYS A 176 8.29 -9.00 16.63
N GLY A 177 7.19 -9.23 15.92
CA GLY A 177 6.74 -8.44 14.78
C GLY A 177 5.67 -9.17 13.96
N ILE A 178 5.08 -8.46 13.00
CA ILE A 178 4.12 -9.03 12.04
C ILE A 178 4.63 -8.87 10.61
N GLY A 179 4.23 -9.80 9.72
CA GLY A 179 4.54 -9.73 8.30
C GLY A 179 3.59 -8.83 7.51
N ALA A 180 3.97 -8.49 6.28
CA ALA A 180 3.15 -7.65 5.39
C ALA A 180 1.75 -8.23 5.12
N GLN A 181 1.61 -9.56 5.02
CA GLN A 181 0.31 -10.20 4.86
C GLN A 181 -0.59 -9.96 6.08
N ALA A 182 -0.04 -10.07 7.29
CA ALA A 182 -0.79 -9.82 8.51
C ALA A 182 -1.23 -8.35 8.60
N VAL A 183 -0.39 -7.40 8.17
CA VAL A 183 -0.78 -5.98 8.04
C VAL A 183 -1.96 -5.82 7.08
N CYS A 184 -1.94 -6.48 5.91
CA CYS A 184 -3.07 -6.44 4.98
C CYS A 184 -4.37 -6.99 5.60
N GLU A 185 -4.31 -8.12 6.30
CA GLU A 185 -5.49 -8.69 6.96
C GLU A 185 -6.01 -7.80 8.11
N ILE A 186 -5.11 -7.18 8.86
CA ILE A 186 -5.48 -6.22 9.91
C ILE A 186 -6.22 -5.03 9.30
N LEU A 187 -5.65 -4.39 8.28
CA LEU A 187 -6.28 -3.25 7.61
C LEU A 187 -7.62 -3.64 6.98
N LYS A 188 -7.71 -4.83 6.38
CA LYS A 188 -8.96 -5.36 5.82
C LYS A 188 -10.03 -5.52 6.90
N ARG A 189 -9.70 -6.13 8.04
CA ARG A 189 -10.64 -6.28 9.18
C ARG A 189 -11.07 -4.91 9.72
N ALA A 190 -10.15 -3.96 9.81
CA ALA A 190 -10.46 -2.60 10.23
C ALA A 190 -11.41 -1.87 9.27
N GLY A 191 -11.19 -2.00 7.95
CA GLY A 191 -12.08 -1.45 6.94
C GLY A 191 -13.49 -2.08 6.95
N VAL A 192 -13.57 -3.41 7.12
CA VAL A 192 -14.87 -4.11 7.25
C VAL A 192 -15.62 -3.63 8.49
N ARG A 193 -14.93 -3.49 9.62
CA ARG A 193 -15.51 -2.99 10.87
C ARG A 193 -16.03 -1.55 10.74
N ALA A 194 -15.37 -0.74 9.91
CA ALA A 194 -15.77 0.63 9.59
C ALA A 194 -16.87 0.73 8.52
N GLY A 195 -17.34 -0.39 7.97
CA GLY A 195 -18.39 -0.39 6.94
C GLY A 195 -17.93 0.15 5.58
N LEU A 196 -16.63 0.13 5.27
CA LEU A 196 -16.13 0.57 3.97
C LEU A 196 -16.65 -0.36 2.85
N ASP A 197 -17.03 0.23 1.72
CA ASP A 197 -17.50 -0.49 0.52
C ASP A 197 -16.35 -1.10 -0.30
N PHE A 198 -15.10 -0.90 0.13
CA PHE A 198 -13.89 -1.44 -0.46
C PHE A 198 -12.99 -2.15 0.56
N THR A 199 -12.11 -3.03 0.06
CA THR A 199 -11.08 -3.66 0.90
C THR A 199 -9.95 -2.69 1.19
N LEU A 200 -9.83 -2.25 2.44
CA LEU A 200 -8.71 -1.45 2.91
C LEU A 200 -7.41 -2.27 2.92
N THR A 201 -6.38 -1.77 2.26
CA THR A 201 -5.04 -2.39 2.21
C THR A 201 -3.96 -1.33 2.42
N GLY A 202 -2.70 -1.74 2.59
CA GLY A 202 -1.59 -0.78 2.60
C GLY A 202 -1.50 0.03 1.29
N HIS A 203 -1.89 -0.54 0.15
CA HIS A 203 -1.91 0.23 -1.10
C HIS A 203 -3.01 1.30 -1.10
N SER A 204 -4.13 1.05 -0.43
CA SER A 204 -5.21 2.02 -0.24
C SER A 204 -4.74 3.25 0.55
N LEU A 205 -3.94 3.05 1.60
CA LEU A 205 -3.35 4.15 2.39
C LEU A 205 -2.42 5.01 1.51
N ARG A 206 -1.54 4.35 0.74
CA ARG A 206 -0.59 5.03 -0.14
C ARG A 206 -1.25 5.81 -1.28
N SER A 207 -2.20 5.20 -1.99
CA SER A 207 -2.92 5.86 -3.08
C SER A 207 -3.88 6.93 -2.53
N GLY A 208 -4.47 6.68 -1.37
CA GLY A 208 -5.29 7.61 -0.59
C GLY A 208 -4.56 8.91 -0.27
N PHE A 209 -3.38 8.80 0.36
CA PHE A 209 -2.54 9.97 0.66
C PHE A 209 -2.25 10.80 -0.60
N ALA A 210 -1.76 10.15 -1.67
CA ALA A 210 -1.43 10.85 -2.91
C ALA A 210 -2.64 11.58 -3.51
N THR A 211 -3.80 10.94 -3.49
CA THR A 211 -5.04 11.48 -4.03
C THR A 211 -5.51 12.67 -3.19
N ALA A 212 -5.56 12.52 -1.86
CA ALA A 212 -5.99 13.55 -0.94
C ALA A 212 -5.08 14.79 -0.97
N ALA A 213 -3.76 14.59 -0.94
CA ALA A 213 -2.80 15.70 -1.00
C ALA A 213 -2.91 16.48 -2.33
N PHE A 214 -3.09 15.77 -3.44
CA PHE A 214 -3.29 16.39 -4.74
C PHE A 214 -4.60 17.18 -4.81
N LEU A 215 -5.71 16.61 -4.33
CA LEU A 215 -7.00 17.31 -4.26
C LEU A 215 -6.96 18.54 -3.33
N ALA A 216 -6.10 18.51 -2.30
CA ALA A 216 -5.82 19.65 -1.43
C ALA A 216 -4.84 20.67 -2.05
N GLY A 217 -4.47 20.52 -3.32
CA GLY A 217 -3.62 21.46 -4.03
C GLY A 217 -2.14 21.42 -3.63
N LYS A 218 -1.67 20.36 -2.96
CA LYS A 218 -0.26 20.23 -2.60
C LYS A 218 0.60 20.05 -3.86
N PRO A 219 1.77 20.70 -3.93
CA PRO A 219 2.61 20.61 -5.11
C PRO A 219 3.15 19.19 -5.26
N ARG A 220 3.27 18.74 -6.51
CA ARG A 220 3.66 17.36 -6.86
C ARG A 220 4.94 16.90 -6.16
N HIS A 221 5.96 17.75 -6.10
CA HIS A 221 7.26 17.37 -5.55
C HIS A 221 7.20 17.08 -4.04
N GLU A 222 6.35 17.78 -3.27
CA GLU A 222 6.11 17.47 -1.85
C GLU A 222 5.39 16.12 -1.69
N ILE A 223 4.40 15.83 -2.54
CA ILE A 223 3.69 14.54 -2.54
C ILE A 223 4.67 13.41 -2.88
N GLU A 224 5.54 13.62 -3.89
CA GLU A 224 6.58 12.69 -4.29
C GLU A 224 7.56 12.42 -3.15
N GLN A 225 8.02 13.47 -2.45
CA GLN A 225 8.90 13.35 -1.30
C GLN A 225 8.23 12.58 -0.15
N GLN A 226 7.04 13.00 0.30
CA GLN A 226 6.33 12.40 1.43
C GLN A 226 6.11 10.90 1.22
N GLY A 227 5.63 10.50 0.04
CA GLY A 227 5.42 9.09 -0.25
C GLY A 227 6.58 8.41 -0.94
N ARG A 228 7.74 9.05 -1.08
CA ARG A 228 8.96 8.43 -1.61
C ARG A 228 8.76 7.89 -3.03
N TRP A 229 7.99 8.59 -3.87
CA TRP A 229 7.93 8.30 -5.30
C TRP A 229 9.13 8.93 -6.00
N ALA A 230 9.61 8.30 -7.08
CA ALA A 230 10.60 8.92 -7.95
C ALA A 230 10.02 10.20 -8.58
N PRO A 231 10.83 11.24 -8.81
CA PRO A 231 10.40 12.42 -9.54
C PRO A 231 9.75 12.05 -10.87
N GLY A 232 8.57 12.62 -11.17
CA GLY A 232 7.84 12.31 -12.40
C GLY A 232 7.21 10.91 -12.43
N SER A 233 6.88 10.33 -11.27
CA SER A 233 6.36 8.96 -11.21
C SER A 233 5.06 8.76 -11.99
N LYS A 234 5.08 7.85 -12.97
CA LYS A 234 3.88 7.39 -13.72
C LYS A 234 2.80 6.77 -12.83
N ALA A 235 3.19 6.22 -11.67
CA ALA A 235 2.24 5.69 -10.71
C ALA A 235 1.42 6.82 -10.07
N LEU A 236 2.10 7.93 -9.75
CA LEU A 236 1.47 9.11 -9.18
C LEU A 236 0.54 9.79 -10.19
N ASP A 237 0.95 9.90 -11.46
CA ASP A 237 0.09 10.42 -12.53
C ASP A 237 -1.23 9.65 -12.65
N ARG A 238 -1.20 8.34 -12.38
CA ARG A 238 -2.41 7.50 -12.43
C ARG A 238 -3.38 7.86 -11.31
N TYR A 239 -2.89 8.18 -10.12
CA TYR A 239 -3.74 8.63 -9.01
C TYR A 239 -4.33 10.01 -9.32
N PHE A 240 -3.51 10.94 -9.80
CA PHE A 240 -3.95 12.30 -10.13
C PHE A 240 -5.00 12.33 -11.23
N ARG A 241 -4.77 11.62 -12.35
CA ARG A 241 -5.77 11.50 -13.43
C ARG A 241 -7.09 10.87 -12.94
N ARG A 242 -7.04 9.94 -11.99
CA ARG A 242 -8.26 9.34 -11.42
C ARG A 242 -9.01 10.35 -10.55
N ALA A 243 -8.29 11.16 -9.77
CA ALA A 243 -8.86 12.20 -8.92
C ALA A 243 -9.58 13.29 -9.74
N GLU A 244 -9.02 13.64 -10.89
CA GLU A 244 -9.56 14.68 -11.80
C GLU A 244 -10.50 14.17 -12.89
N ARG A 245 -10.80 12.86 -12.94
CA ARG A 245 -11.50 12.24 -14.07
C ARG A 245 -12.82 12.93 -14.47
N TRP A 246 -13.49 13.54 -13.50
CA TRP A 246 -14.74 14.27 -13.73
C TRP A 246 -14.48 15.73 -14.11
N LYS A 247 -13.54 16.40 -13.45
CA LYS A 247 -13.23 17.83 -13.68
C LYS A 247 -12.56 18.08 -15.04
N SER A 248 -11.73 17.15 -15.49
CA SER A 248 -10.99 17.22 -16.77
C SER A 248 -11.61 16.31 -17.83
N ASN A 249 -12.90 15.98 -17.72
CA ASN A 249 -13.57 15.12 -18.67
C ASN A 249 -13.80 15.88 -19.99
N PRO A 250 -13.33 15.36 -21.15
CA PRO A 250 -13.53 16.00 -22.45
C PRO A 250 -14.99 16.20 -22.85
N LEU A 251 -15.94 15.52 -22.20
CA LEU A 251 -17.38 15.71 -22.43
C LEU A 251 -17.93 16.99 -21.79
N LEU A 252 -17.26 17.53 -20.77
CA LEU A 252 -17.71 18.77 -20.13
C LEU A 252 -17.69 19.92 -21.15
N GLY A 253 -18.82 20.61 -21.29
CA GLY A 253 -18.99 21.71 -22.23
C GLY A 253 -19.35 21.29 -23.67
N LEU A 254 -19.48 19.98 -23.96
CA LEU A 254 -19.94 19.49 -25.26
C LEU A 254 -21.47 19.42 -25.38
N GLY A 255 -22.20 19.56 -24.26
CA GLY A 255 -23.67 19.48 -24.24
C GLY A 255 -24.22 18.06 -24.39
N LEU A 256 -23.40 17.04 -24.12
CA LEU A 256 -23.75 15.61 -24.12
C LEU A 256 -23.58 15.00 -22.73
#